data_AF-A0A9D7M6Z4-F1
#
_entry.id   AF-A0A9D7M6Z4-F1
#
_cell.length_a   1.000
_cell.length_b   1.000
_cell.length_c   1.000
_cell.angle_alpha   90.00
_cell.angle_beta   90.00
_cell.angle_gamma   90.00
#
_symmetry.space_group_name_H-M   'P 1'
#
loop_
_entity.id
_entity.type
_entity.pdbx_description
1 polymer ?
#
loop_
_entity_poly.entity_id
_entity_poly.type
_entity_poly.pdbx_seq_one_letter_code
_entity_poly.pdbx_strand_id
1 'polypeptide(L)'
;MQAVIFRLQWRSKISGGVYVGDDWGLTLTTTIQNCEIACFSYAGIFKSPRPRTVIVKSYVHKVKANGNAPGLGYGCWAQGGFLDPNDDGNITYENVIFDDCKAAIDGQGYPNNWNINKCSFTQFFLSEDINMHNVDFDDCG
;
A
#
# COMPACT_ATOMS: atom_id res chain seq x y z
N MET A 1 -0.66 -19.24 12.00
CA MET A 1 -1.68 -19.05 10.95
C MET A 1 -0.93 -18.56 9.72
N GLN A 2 -0.93 -19.33 8.63
CA GLN A 2 -0.12 -19.07 7.42
C GLN A 2 -0.68 -17.86 6.65
N ALA A 3 0.18 -16.88 6.33
CA ALA A 3 -0.16 -15.86 5.35
C ALA A 3 -0.14 -16.52 3.96
N VAL A 4 -1.29 -16.50 3.28
CA VAL A 4 -1.40 -16.93 1.90
C VAL A 4 -0.91 -15.79 1.01
N ILE A 5 0.20 -16.03 0.29
CA ILE A 5 0.79 -15.08 -0.65
C ILE A 5 0.05 -15.22 -1.99
N PHE A 6 -0.70 -14.19 -2.38
CA PHE A 6 -1.32 -14.13 -3.71
C PHE A 6 -0.48 -13.25 -4.63
N ARG A 7 0.14 -13.83 -5.66
CA ARG A 7 0.74 -13.03 -6.74
C ARG A 7 -0.38 -12.49 -7.62
N LEU A 8 -0.71 -11.21 -7.51
CA LEU A 8 -1.47 -10.51 -8.54
C LEU A 8 -0.54 -10.12 -9.69
N GLN A 9 -0.74 -10.73 -10.86
CA GLN A 9 -0.17 -10.25 -12.13
C GLN A 9 -1.23 -9.41 -12.85
N TRP A 10 -0.97 -8.12 -13.01
CA TRP A 10 -1.80 -7.24 -13.84
C TRP A 10 -1.02 -6.85 -15.09
N ARG A 11 -1.56 -7.22 -16.26
CA ARG A 11 -1.23 -6.97 -17.70
C ARG A 11 0.09 -6.34 -18.20
N SER A 12 1.14 -6.16 -17.41
CA SER A 12 2.46 -5.70 -17.87
C SER A 12 3.53 -5.93 -16.80
N LYS A 13 4.16 -7.12 -16.75
CA LYS A 13 5.41 -7.43 -15.99
C LYS A 13 5.52 -6.99 -14.51
N ILE A 14 4.43 -6.58 -13.86
CA ILE A 14 4.42 -6.13 -12.47
C ILE A 14 3.78 -7.16 -11.54
N SER A 15 4.19 -7.15 -10.27
CA SER A 15 3.76 -8.05 -9.22
C SER A 15 3.44 -7.29 -7.93
N GLY A 16 2.30 -7.61 -7.32
CA GLY A 16 1.94 -7.17 -5.97
C GLY A 16 2.08 -8.31 -4.94
N GLY A 17 2.27 -7.94 -3.68
CA GLY A 17 2.40 -8.88 -2.56
C GLY A 17 1.06 -9.22 -1.90
N VAL A 18 0.62 -8.40 -0.96
CA VAL A 18 -0.67 -8.55 -0.27
C VAL A 18 -1.68 -7.60 -0.90
N TYR A 19 -2.82 -8.13 -1.33
CA TYR A 19 -3.94 -7.33 -1.80
C TYR A 19 -5.08 -7.36 -0.78
N VAL A 20 -5.45 -6.18 -0.29
CA VAL A 20 -6.62 -5.97 0.56
C VAL A 20 -7.72 -5.42 -0.34
N GLY A 21 -8.58 -6.32 -0.81
CA GLY A 21 -9.62 -6.03 -1.81
C GLY A 21 -10.96 -5.57 -1.23
N ASP A 22 -11.94 -5.39 -2.10
CA ASP A 22 -13.25 -4.83 -1.76
C ASP A 22 -14.24 -5.91 -1.27
N ASP A 23 -14.80 -5.73 -0.06
CA ASP A 23 -16.04 -6.42 0.35
C ASP A 23 -17.14 -5.37 0.45
N TRP A 24 -18.21 -5.53 -0.33
CA TRP A 24 -19.32 -4.59 -0.35
C TRP A 24 -20.12 -4.68 0.97
N GLY A 25 -19.99 -3.69 1.85
CA GLY A 25 -20.95 -3.44 2.93
C GLY A 25 -20.57 -3.91 4.35
N LEU A 26 -19.32 -4.32 4.59
CA LEU A 26 -18.83 -4.61 5.95
C LEU A 26 -17.50 -3.89 6.21
N THR A 27 -17.48 -3.03 7.24
CA THR A 27 -16.23 -2.49 7.79
C THR A 27 -15.46 -3.64 8.45
N LEU A 28 -14.58 -4.28 7.68
CA LEU A 28 -13.78 -5.41 8.13
C LEU A 28 -12.35 -4.98 8.42
N THR A 29 -11.84 -5.41 9.57
CA THR A 29 -10.43 -5.24 9.92
C THR A 29 -9.59 -6.32 9.25
N THR A 30 -8.55 -5.92 8.53
CA THR A 30 -7.53 -6.81 7.97
C THR A 30 -6.22 -6.63 8.72
N THR A 31 -5.67 -7.71 9.27
CA THR A 31 -4.38 -7.68 9.99
C THR A 31 -3.31 -8.45 9.22
N ILE A 32 -2.23 -7.76 8.87
CA ILE A 32 -1.04 -8.30 8.19
C ILE A 32 0.13 -8.24 9.19
N GLN A 33 0.39 -9.33 9.89
CA GLN A 33 1.38 -9.37 10.97
C GLN A 33 2.33 -10.56 10.84
N ASN A 34 3.56 -10.38 11.34
CA ASN A 34 4.61 -11.40 11.38
C ASN A 34 4.94 -11.97 9.99
N CYS A 35 4.89 -11.12 8.96
CA CYS A 35 5.20 -11.48 7.58
C CYS A 35 6.50 -10.79 7.12
N GLU A 36 7.20 -11.44 6.18
CA GLU A 36 8.22 -10.83 5.33
C GLU A 36 7.63 -10.68 3.93
N ILE A 37 7.55 -9.45 3.42
CA ILE A 37 6.93 -9.10 2.15
C ILE A 37 8.01 -8.54 1.24
N ALA A 38 8.46 -9.35 0.29
CA ALA A 38 9.72 -9.15 -0.41
C ALA A 38 9.63 -9.26 -1.93
N CYS A 39 10.49 -8.53 -2.65
CA CYS A 39 10.79 -8.75 -4.07
C CYS A 39 9.58 -8.61 -5.01
N PHE A 40 8.67 -7.70 -4.67
CA PHE A 40 7.55 -7.30 -5.53
C PHE A 40 7.96 -6.12 -6.40
N SER A 41 7.25 -5.91 -7.51
CA SER A 41 7.62 -4.87 -8.48
C SER A 41 6.64 -3.70 -8.55
N TYR A 42 5.47 -3.86 -7.94
CA TYR A 42 4.46 -2.81 -7.86
C TYR A 42 4.28 -2.29 -6.45
N ALA A 43 3.68 -3.11 -5.58
CA ALA A 43 3.43 -2.80 -4.19
C ALA A 43 3.62 -4.05 -3.32
N GLY A 44 4.25 -3.90 -2.15
CA GLY A 44 4.33 -4.96 -1.15
C GLY A 44 2.95 -5.23 -0.57
N ILE A 45 2.22 -4.16 -0.24
CA ILE A 45 0.83 -4.20 0.21
C ILE A 45 0.03 -3.22 -0.63
N PHE A 46 -1.10 -3.65 -1.20
CA PHE A 46 -2.02 -2.81 -1.95
C PHE A 46 -3.40 -2.83 -1.28
N LYS A 47 -3.89 -1.66 -0.86
CA LYS A 47 -5.24 -1.46 -0.30
C LYS A 47 -6.13 -0.79 -1.34
N SER A 48 -7.25 -1.43 -1.68
CA SER A 48 -8.22 -0.92 -2.65
C SER A 48 -9.06 0.26 -2.09
N PRO A 49 -9.81 1.00 -2.95
CA PRO A 49 -10.54 2.24 -2.64
C PRO A 49 -11.68 2.19 -1.60
N ARG A 50 -11.69 1.28 -0.62
CA ARG A 50 -12.88 1.04 0.24
C ARG A 50 -12.60 1.04 1.74
N PRO A 51 -13.65 1.16 2.59
CA PRO A 51 -13.48 1.30 4.04
C PRO A 51 -13.01 -0.03 4.60
N ARG A 52 -11.72 -0.11 4.88
CA ARG A 52 -11.15 -1.18 5.68
C ARG A 52 -10.16 -0.60 6.64
N THR A 53 -10.24 -1.09 7.86
CA THR A 53 -9.18 -0.89 8.83
C THR A 53 -8.08 -1.90 8.50
N VAL A 54 -6.90 -1.43 8.11
CA VAL A 54 -5.75 -2.30 7.83
C VAL A 54 -4.72 -2.10 8.93
N ILE A 55 -4.28 -3.18 9.56
CA ILE A 55 -3.21 -3.15 10.57
C ILE A 55 -2.01 -3.93 10.03
N VAL A 56 -0.85 -3.28 9.96
CA VAL A 56 0.38 -3.84 9.41
C VAL A 56 1.45 -3.90 10.50
N LYS A 57 2.05 -5.09 10.71
CA LYS A 57 3.13 -5.37 11.67
C LYS A 57 4.15 -6.36 11.08
N SER A 58 4.84 -5.96 10.02
CA SER A 58 5.61 -6.85 9.15
C SER A 58 6.92 -6.21 8.68
N TYR A 59 7.79 -6.98 8.04
CA TYR A 59 8.95 -6.47 7.32
C TYR A 59 8.63 -6.40 5.82
N VAL A 60 8.73 -5.22 5.22
CA VAL A 60 8.41 -4.98 3.81
C VAL A 60 9.65 -4.46 3.12
N HIS A 61 10.14 -5.20 2.11
CA HIS A 61 11.42 -4.84 1.51
C HIS A 61 11.63 -5.24 0.06
N LYS A 62 12.63 -4.62 -0.57
CA LYS A 62 13.04 -4.88 -1.96
C LYS A 62 11.85 -4.79 -2.93
N VAL A 63 10.94 -3.84 -2.69
CA VAL A 63 9.81 -3.62 -3.57
C VAL A 63 10.23 -2.64 -4.66
N LYS A 64 10.52 -3.15 -5.85
CA LYS A 64 11.18 -2.41 -6.93
C LYS A 64 10.67 -2.84 -8.29
N ALA A 65 10.22 -1.89 -9.11
CA ALA A 65 9.93 -2.20 -10.50
C ALA A 65 11.18 -2.70 -11.23
N ASN A 66 10.99 -3.75 -12.04
CA ASN A 66 12.01 -4.20 -12.97
C ASN A 66 12.02 -3.29 -14.20
N GLY A 67 13.13 -2.57 -14.43
CA GLY A 67 13.69 -2.05 -15.70
C GLY A 67 12.82 -1.21 -16.66
N ASN A 68 11.54 -1.52 -16.81
CA ASN A 68 10.62 -0.98 -17.82
C ASN A 68 9.53 -0.07 -17.23
N ALA A 69 9.48 0.09 -15.90
CA ALA A 69 8.51 0.95 -15.23
C ALA A 69 9.21 1.82 -14.18
N PRO A 70 9.99 2.84 -14.60
CA PRO A 70 10.56 3.80 -13.66
C PRO A 70 9.43 4.43 -12.84
N GLY A 71 9.62 4.52 -11.52
CA GLY A 71 8.63 5.13 -10.62
C GLY A 71 7.61 4.18 -9.98
N LEU A 72 7.83 2.86 -9.95
CA LEU A 72 7.01 1.91 -9.17
C LEU A 72 7.88 1.14 -8.14
N GLY A 73 7.27 0.65 -7.05
CA GLY A 73 7.98 -0.08 -6.01
C GLY A 73 7.54 0.28 -4.58
N TYR A 74 6.24 0.36 -4.32
CA TYR A 74 5.70 0.87 -3.07
C TYR A 74 5.75 -0.18 -1.95
N GLY A 75 6.22 0.14 -0.76
CA GLY A 75 6.10 -0.74 0.40
C GLY A 75 4.63 -1.03 0.67
N CYS A 76 3.84 0.02 0.85
CA CYS A 76 2.39 0.00 0.84
C CYS A 76 1.86 1.08 -0.10
N TRP A 77 0.87 0.71 -0.93
CA TRP A 77 0.11 1.64 -1.74
C TRP A 77 -1.38 1.57 -1.37
N ALA A 78 -1.97 2.70 -0.99
CA ALA A 78 -3.34 2.76 -0.51
C ALA A 78 -4.19 3.69 -1.39
N GLN A 79 -5.28 3.17 -1.94
CA GLN A 79 -6.27 4.00 -2.63
C GLN A 79 -7.38 4.43 -1.66
N GLY A 80 -7.65 5.73 -1.60
CA GLY A 80 -8.83 6.30 -0.94
C GLY A 80 -10.10 6.06 -1.75
N GLY A 81 -11.27 6.13 -1.09
CA GLY A 81 -12.56 5.96 -1.77
C GLY A 81 -12.88 7.10 -2.71
N PHE A 82 -13.42 6.81 -3.89
CA PHE A 82 -13.47 7.78 -4.98
C PHE A 82 -14.50 8.91 -4.82
N LEU A 83 -15.43 8.88 -3.85
CA LEU A 83 -16.57 9.81 -3.82
C LEU A 83 -17.22 10.08 -2.44
N ASP A 84 -16.74 9.49 -1.33
CA ASP A 84 -17.34 9.72 -0.01
C ASP A 84 -16.27 10.20 0.99
N PRO A 85 -16.30 11.48 1.41
CA PRO A 85 -15.36 12.03 2.39
C PRO A 85 -15.56 11.47 3.81
N ASN A 86 -16.57 10.64 4.05
CA ASN A 86 -16.79 9.94 5.33
C ASN A 86 -16.32 8.48 5.28
N ASP A 87 -15.84 8.02 4.13
CA ASP A 87 -15.35 6.66 3.90
C ASP A 87 -13.82 6.63 4.04
N ASP A 88 -13.38 6.94 5.26
CA ASP A 88 -11.96 7.03 5.59
C ASP A 88 -11.33 5.62 5.64
N GLY A 89 -10.38 5.38 4.73
CA GLY A 89 -9.49 4.24 4.83
C GLY A 89 -8.54 4.42 6.03
N ASN A 90 -8.78 3.69 7.12
CA ASN A 90 -7.90 3.72 8.29
C ASN A 90 -6.80 2.67 8.17
N ILE A 91 -5.54 3.09 8.14
CA ILE A 91 -4.39 2.17 8.07
C ILE A 91 -3.46 2.45 9.24
N THR A 92 -3.19 1.42 10.03
CA THR A 92 -2.22 1.48 11.14
C THR A 92 -0.99 0.65 10.78
N TYR A 93 0.15 1.31 10.73
CA TYR A 93 1.46 0.69 10.62
C TYR A 93 2.09 0.68 12.02
N GLU A 94 2.30 -0.50 12.60
CA GLU A 94 2.86 -0.65 13.93
C GLU A 94 4.05 -1.59 13.91
N ASN A 95 5.22 -1.09 14.31
CA ASN A 95 6.46 -1.88 14.34
C ASN A 95 6.78 -2.53 12.97
N VAL A 96 6.60 -1.74 11.90
CA VAL A 96 6.89 -2.14 10.51
C VAL A 96 8.28 -1.66 10.14
N ILE A 97 9.03 -2.48 9.42
CA ILE A 97 10.29 -2.07 8.80
C ILE A 97 10.04 -1.98 7.30
N PHE A 98 10.30 -0.82 6.71
CA PHE A 98 10.31 -0.61 5.27
C PHE A 98 11.76 -0.41 4.81
N ASP A 99 12.18 -1.21 3.83
CA ASP A 99 13.57 -1.24 3.36
C ASP A 99 13.64 -1.43 1.86
N ASP A 100 14.45 -0.65 1.17
CA ASP A 100 14.73 -0.83 -0.25
C ASP A 100 13.48 -0.74 -1.16
N CYS A 101 12.61 0.23 -0.86
CA CYS A 101 11.38 0.54 -1.60
C CYS A 101 11.52 1.86 -2.38
N LYS A 102 10.59 2.14 -3.32
CA LYS A 102 10.46 3.47 -3.94
C LYS A 102 10.04 4.46 -2.87
N ALA A 103 8.91 4.10 -2.25
CA ALA A 103 8.32 4.75 -1.10
C ALA A 103 7.83 3.70 -0.13
N ALA A 104 7.91 3.96 1.17
CA ALA A 104 7.40 3.02 2.16
C ALA A 104 5.88 3.04 2.19
N ILE A 105 5.29 4.24 2.18
CA ILE A 105 3.84 4.43 2.18
C ILE A 105 3.52 5.43 1.08
N ASP A 106 2.67 5.04 0.14
CA ASP A 106 2.16 5.90 -0.92
C ASP A 106 0.63 5.80 -0.95
N GLY A 107 -0.05 6.90 -1.22
CA GLY A 107 -1.50 6.97 -1.26
C GLY A 107 -2.01 7.75 -2.45
N GLN A 108 -3.21 7.44 -2.92
CA GLN A 108 -3.90 8.22 -3.95
C GLN A 108 -5.40 8.32 -3.62
N GLY A 109 -6.00 9.49 -3.85
CA GLY A 109 -7.45 9.71 -3.68
C GLY A 109 -7.81 10.46 -2.40
N TYR A 110 -9.10 10.39 -2.02
CA TYR A 110 -9.65 10.94 -0.76
C TYR A 110 -8.89 10.44 0.49
N PRO A 111 -9.02 11.13 1.65
CA PRO A 111 -8.14 10.91 2.80
C PRO A 111 -8.00 9.43 3.19
N ASN A 112 -6.74 8.97 3.20
CA ASN A 112 -6.37 7.77 3.93
C ASN A 112 -5.80 8.22 5.27
N ASN A 113 -6.45 7.81 6.36
CA ASN A 113 -6.00 8.11 7.71
C ASN A 113 -4.91 7.11 8.09
N TRP A 114 -3.66 7.58 8.16
CA TRP A 114 -2.52 6.76 8.52
C TRP A 114 -2.08 7.00 9.95
N ASN A 115 -2.07 5.93 10.75
CA ASN A 115 -1.43 5.90 12.06
C ASN A 115 -0.11 5.14 11.94
N ILE A 116 1.01 5.85 12.07
CA ILE A 116 2.36 5.28 11.89
C ILE A 116 3.07 5.31 13.25
N ASN A 117 3.29 4.12 13.83
CA ASN A 117 3.85 3.99 15.17
C ASN A 117 5.03 3.00 15.17
N LYS A 118 6.15 3.40 15.76
CA LYS A 118 7.37 2.57 15.90
C LYS A 118 7.86 1.93 14.59
N CYS A 119 7.65 2.58 13.45
CA CYS A 119 8.11 2.07 12.16
C CYS A 119 9.54 2.52 11.86
N SER A 120 10.28 1.69 11.12
CA SER A 120 11.61 2.01 10.62
C SER A 120 11.55 2.18 9.11
N PHE A 121 12.14 3.26 8.61
CA PHE A 121 12.21 3.61 7.19
C PHE A 121 13.69 3.63 6.80
N THR A 122 14.08 2.77 5.86
CA THR A 122 15.48 2.57 5.45
C THR A 122 15.55 2.57 3.92
N GLN A 123 16.76 2.69 3.35
CA GLN A 123 17.11 2.75 1.90
C GLN A 123 15.92 2.97 0.93
N PHE A 124 15.79 4.18 0.36
CA PHE A 124 14.82 4.45 -0.70
C PHE A 124 15.54 4.83 -2.00
N PHE A 125 15.03 4.37 -3.14
CA PHE A 125 15.71 4.56 -4.43
C PHE A 125 15.18 5.72 -5.28
N LEU A 126 14.07 6.37 -4.87
CA LEU A 126 13.47 7.53 -5.58
C LEU A 126 12.96 8.65 -4.63
N SER A 127 13.44 8.68 -3.38
CA SER A 127 13.37 9.82 -2.45
C SER A 127 12.04 10.18 -1.74
N GLU A 128 11.10 9.25 -1.56
CA GLU A 128 9.87 9.56 -0.80
C GLU A 128 9.57 8.49 0.25
N ASP A 129 9.76 8.76 1.54
CA ASP A 129 9.43 7.75 2.56
C ASP A 129 7.91 7.57 2.66
N ILE A 130 7.18 8.68 2.70
CA ILE A 130 5.71 8.76 2.77
C ILE A 130 5.23 9.78 1.74
N ASN A 131 4.33 9.39 0.84
CA ASN A 131 3.76 10.27 -0.20
C ASN A 131 2.23 10.14 -0.30
N MET A 132 1.55 11.18 -0.77
CA MET A 132 0.11 11.19 -1.07
C MET A 132 -0.13 11.98 -2.37
N HIS A 133 -0.68 11.32 -3.38
CA HIS A 133 -1.13 11.95 -4.63
C HIS A 133 -2.53 12.53 -4.45
N ASN A 134 -2.66 13.84 -4.66
CA ASN A 134 -3.97 14.42 -4.90
C ASN A 134 -4.44 13.97 -6.29
N VAL A 135 -5.70 13.59 -6.38
CA VAL A 135 -6.39 13.50 -7.66
C VAL A 135 -7.03 14.87 -7.92
N ASP A 136 -6.55 15.60 -8.92
CA ASP A 136 -7.23 16.81 -9.39
C ASP A 136 -8.56 16.37 -10.00
N PHE A 137 -9.66 16.88 -9.47
CA PHE A 137 -11.02 16.59 -9.96
C PHE A 137 -11.44 17.49 -11.13
N ASP A 138 -10.51 18.22 -11.74
CA ASP A 138 -10.82 19.29 -12.70
C ASP A 138 -11.17 18.82 -14.12
N ASP A 139 -11.40 17.53 -14.37
CA ASP A 139 -11.69 17.02 -15.73
C ASP A 139 -12.86 16.03 -15.82
N CYS A 140 -13.92 16.29 -15.05
CA CYS A 140 -15.26 15.72 -15.32
C CYS A 140 -16.08 16.70 -16.16
N GLY A 141 -15.78 16.76 -17.47
CA GLY A 141 -16.71 17.28 -18.48
C GLY A 141 -17.90 16.35 -18.73
#